data_AF-A0AAV8AR39-F1
#
_entry.id   AF-A0AAV8AR39-F1
#
_cell.length_a   1.000
_cell.length_b   1.000
_cell.length_c   1.000
_cell.angle_alpha   90.00
_cell.angle_beta   90.00
_cell.angle_gamma   90.00
#
_symmetry.space_group_name_H-M   'P 1'
#
loop_
_entity.id
_entity.type
_entity.pdbx_description
1 polymer ?
#
loop_
_entity_poly.entity_id
_entity_poly.type
_entity_poly.pdbx_seq_one_letter_code
_entity_poly.pdbx_strand_id
1 'polypeptide(L)'
;MERLLRMQRNQFRSVFPEFISFITSEASDKCAREKRKTINGDDLLWAMATLGFEDYVEPLKLYLRLYREAEGDSKGSRSAEQSGKRDVLANGDPTATYGGM
;
A
#
# COMPACT_ATOMS: atom_id res chain seq x y z
N MET A 1 -3.57 -42.54 5.47
CA MET A 1 -4.01 -41.49 4.53
C MET A 1 -4.33 -40.17 5.23
N GLU A 2 -5.25 -40.09 6.19
CA GLU A 2 -5.60 -38.79 6.81
C GLU A 2 -4.44 -38.07 7.53
N ARG A 3 -3.52 -38.81 8.18
CA ARG A 3 -2.34 -38.22 8.82
C ARG A 3 -1.42 -37.52 7.81
N LEU A 4 -1.33 -38.05 6.58
CA LEU A 4 -0.54 -37.47 5.50
C LEU A 4 -1.20 -36.20 4.95
N LEU A 5 -2.52 -36.22 4.74
CA LEU A 5 -3.29 -35.03 4.34
C LEU A 5 -3.23 -33.92 5.41
N ARG A 6 -3.27 -34.30 6.70
CA ARG A 6 -3.07 -33.37 7.81
C ARG A 6 -1.68 -32.75 7.81
N MET A 7 -0.63 -33.54 7.54
CA MET A 7 0.73 -33.05 7.47
C MET A 7 0.92 -32.06 6.31
N GLN A 8 0.46 -32.41 5.11
CA GLN A 8 0.57 -31.52 3.94
C GLN A 8 -0.17 -30.20 4.14
N ARG A 9 -1.38 -30.25 4.69
CA ARG A 9 -2.15 -29.06 5.03
C ARG A 9 -1.43 -28.18 6.05
N ASN A 10 -0.82 -28.76 7.08
CA ASN A 10 -0.12 -27.98 8.09
C ASN A 10 1.14 -27.31 7.55
N GLN A 11 1.87 -27.99 6.66
CA GLN A 11 3.04 -27.41 5.98
C GLN A 11 2.66 -26.19 5.14
N PHE A 12 1.61 -26.31 4.32
CA PHE A 12 1.12 -25.17 3.54
C PHE A 12 0.64 -24.01 4.44
N ARG A 13 -0.09 -24.34 5.52
CA ARG A 13 -0.59 -23.35 6.48
C ARG A 13 0.51 -22.59 7.21
N SER A 14 1.67 -23.21 7.47
CA SER A 14 2.77 -22.52 8.17
C SER A 14 3.54 -21.56 7.28
N VAL A 15 3.58 -21.78 5.96
CA VAL A 15 4.31 -20.94 5.01
C VAL A 15 3.49 -19.72 4.57
N PHE A 16 2.16 -19.84 4.49
CA PHE A 16 1.31 -18.76 3.99
C PHE A 16 1.40 -17.42 4.77
N PRO A 17 1.50 -17.41 6.11
CA PRO A 17 1.67 -16.16 6.86
C PRO A 17 3.01 -15.46 6.57
N GLU A 18 4.08 -16.23 6.41
CA GLU A 18 5.39 -15.71 6.03
C GLU A 18 5.35 -15.15 4.60
N PHE A 19 4.71 -15.86 3.68
CA PHE A 19 4.49 -15.37 2.32
C PHE A 19 3.74 -14.03 2.30
N ILE A 20 2.62 -13.90 3.02
CA ILE A 20 1.88 -12.63 3.12
C ILE A 20 2.79 -11.53 3.67
N SER A 21 3.51 -11.82 4.75
CA SER A 21 4.38 -10.84 5.40
C SER A 21 5.48 -10.35 4.46
N PHE A 22 6.05 -11.25 3.66
CA PHE A 22 7.09 -10.94 2.69
C PHE A 22 6.60 -10.08 1.53
N ILE A 23 5.45 -10.44 0.92
CA ILE A 23 4.86 -9.62 -0.15
C ILE A 23 4.49 -8.23 0.38
N THR A 24 3.85 -8.18 1.56
CA THR A 24 3.37 -6.92 2.13
C THR A 24 4.50 -6.02 2.62
N SER A 25 5.65 -6.57 3.04
CA SER A 25 6.81 -5.76 3.39
C SER A 25 7.40 -5.05 2.15
N GLU A 26 7.58 -5.74 1.03
CA GLU A 26 8.09 -5.11 -0.21
C GLU A 26 7.14 -4.03 -0.75
N ALA A 27 5.84 -4.31 -0.73
CA ALA A 27 4.82 -3.35 -1.13
C ALA A 27 4.79 -2.13 -0.20
N SER A 28 4.95 -2.34 1.11
CA SER A 28 5.06 -1.28 2.11
C SER A 28 6.29 -0.40 1.85
N ASP A 29 7.44 -1.00 1.55
CA ASP A 29 8.69 -0.27 1.31
C ASP A 29 8.60 0.61 0.06
N LYS A 30 7.97 0.11 -1.01
CA LYS A 30 7.67 0.93 -2.20
C LYS A 30 6.73 2.10 -1.85
N CYS A 31 5.62 1.81 -1.17
CA CYS A 31 4.65 2.82 -0.76
C CYS A 31 5.30 3.93 0.09
N ALA A 32 6.13 3.54 1.06
CA ALA A 32 6.85 4.45 1.93
C ALA A 32 7.88 5.30 1.16
N ARG A 33 8.62 4.69 0.22
CA ARG A 33 9.57 5.40 -0.66
C ARG A 33 8.87 6.45 -1.54
N GLU A 34 7.63 6.21 -1.91
CA GLU A 34 6.76 7.14 -2.64
C GLU A 34 6.03 8.13 -1.72
N LYS A 35 6.40 8.21 -0.42
CA LYS A 35 5.81 9.10 0.59
C LYS A 35 4.30 8.92 0.80
N ARG A 36 3.78 7.72 0.50
CA ARG A 36 2.39 7.34 0.75
C ARG A 36 2.27 6.58 2.07
N LYS A 37 1.11 6.70 2.72
CA LYS A 37 0.78 6.00 3.99
C LYS A 37 -0.14 4.80 3.80
N THR A 38 -0.66 4.62 2.59
CA THR A 38 -1.64 3.57 2.27
C THR A 38 -1.11 2.79 1.08
N ILE A 39 -0.90 1.50 1.29
CA ILE A 39 -0.52 0.54 0.25
C ILE A 39 -1.71 0.41 -0.71
N ASN A 40 -1.44 0.50 -2.01
CA ASN A 40 -2.44 0.37 -3.06
C ASN A 40 -2.24 -0.94 -3.86
N GLY A 41 -3.13 -1.20 -4.81
CA GLY A 41 -3.02 -2.40 -5.67
C GLY A 41 -1.77 -2.40 -6.55
N ASP A 42 -1.27 -1.24 -6.96
CA ASP A 42 -0.09 -1.12 -7.82
C ASP A 42 1.21 -1.45 -7.07
N ASP A 43 1.25 -1.17 -5.76
CA ASP A 43 2.35 -1.56 -4.88
C ASP A 43 2.47 -3.08 -4.80
N LEU A 44 1.34 -3.78 -4.66
CA LEU A 44 1.30 -5.23 -4.64
C LEU A 44 1.70 -5.83 -5.98
N LEU A 45 1.23 -5.27 -7.10
CA LEU A 45 1.64 -5.72 -8.43
C LEU A 45 3.15 -5.55 -8.65
N TRP A 46 3.72 -4.43 -8.20
CA TRP A 46 5.16 -4.21 -8.27
C TRP A 46 5.95 -5.18 -7.38
N ALA A 47 5.47 -5.44 -6.16
CA ALA A 47 6.11 -6.38 -5.24
C ALA A 47 6.11 -7.80 -5.81
N MET A 48 4.99 -8.27 -6.38
CA MET A 48 4.92 -9.57 -7.04
C MET A 48 5.93 -9.69 -8.19
N ALA A 49 6.03 -8.68 -9.05
CA ALA A 49 7.01 -8.68 -10.13
C ALA A 49 8.46 -8.66 -9.61
N THR A 50 8.74 -7.86 -8.58
CA THR A 50 10.10 -7.69 -8.03
C THR A 50 10.60 -8.94 -7.31
N LEU A 51 9.69 -9.68 -6.69
CA LEU A 51 9.99 -10.90 -5.95
C LEU A 51 10.02 -12.17 -6.82
N GLY A 52 9.84 -12.05 -8.13
CA GLY A 52 9.88 -13.19 -9.06
C GLY A 52 8.57 -13.99 -9.15
N PHE A 53 7.44 -13.35 -8.85
CA PHE A 53 6.08 -13.90 -8.97
C PHE A 53 5.34 -13.27 -10.17
N GLU A 54 6.02 -13.06 -11.29
CA GLU A 54 5.50 -12.35 -12.47
C GLU A 54 4.26 -13.04 -13.07
N ASP A 55 4.19 -14.37 -12.99
CA ASP A 55 3.04 -15.16 -13.47
C ASP A 55 1.73 -14.80 -12.73
N TYR A 56 1.81 -14.20 -11.55
CA TYR A 56 0.63 -13.74 -10.79
C TYR A 56 0.19 -12.32 -11.16
N VAL A 57 1.03 -11.54 -11.86
CA VAL A 57 0.78 -10.12 -12.13
C VAL A 57 -0.44 -9.92 -13.03
N GLU A 58 -0.51 -10.62 -14.16
CA GLU A 58 -1.64 -10.50 -15.10
C GLU A 58 -2.97 -10.96 -14.49
N PRO A 59 -3.05 -12.13 -13.81
CA PRO A 59 -4.25 -12.52 -13.06
C PRO A 59 -4.69 -11.47 -12.02
N LEU A 60 -3.74 -10.88 -11.28
CA LEU A 60 -4.04 -9.87 -10.26
C LEU A 60 -4.51 -8.55 -10.85
N LYS A 61 -3.95 -8.11 -12.00
CA LYS A 61 -4.45 -6.94 -12.72
C LYS A 61 -5.90 -7.13 -13.17
N LEU A 62 -6.22 -8.30 -13.71
CA LEU A 62 -7.59 -8.64 -14.10
C LEU A 62 -8.52 -8.59 -12.88
N TYR A 63 -8.11 -9.18 -11.75
CA TYR A 63 -8.88 -9.13 -10.51
C TYR A 63 -9.11 -7.69 -10.04
N LEU A 64 -8.08 -6.85 -10.00
CA LEU A 64 -8.20 -5.45 -9.57
C LEU A 64 -9.15 -4.65 -10.47
N ARG A 65 -9.13 -4.89 -11.78
CA ARG A 65 -10.08 -4.28 -12.73
C ARG A 65 -11.52 -4.70 -12.40
N LEU A 66 -11.77 -6.01 -12.31
CA LEU A 66 -13.11 -6.54 -12.00
C LEU A 66 -13.60 -6.09 -10.62
N TYR A 67 -12.72 -6.02 -9.63
CA TYR A 67 -13.04 -5.52 -8.29
C TYR A 67 -13.49 -4.06 -8.33
N ARG A 68 -12.81 -3.20 -9.10
CA ARG A 68 -13.20 -1.79 -9.28
C ARG A 68 -14.52 -1.65 -10.03
N GLU A 69 -14.78 -2.50 -11.01
CA GLU A 69 -16.07 -2.54 -11.72
C GLU A 69 -17.20 -2.93 -10.76
N ALA A 70 -17.01 -3.95 -9.93
CA ALA A 70 -17.98 -4.42 -8.95
C ALA A 70 -18.22 -3.42 -7.79
N GLU A 71 -17.16 -2.83 -7.23
CA GLU A 71 -17.27 -1.81 -6.17
C GLU A 71 -17.78 -0.46 -6.71
N GLY A 72 -17.48 -0.15 -7.97
CA GLY A 72 -17.93 1.07 -8.65
C GLY A 72 -19.45 1.13 -8.83
N ASP A 73 -20.10 -0.02 -8.96
CA ASP A 73 -21.56 -0.16 -8.96
C ASP A 73 -22.18 0.09 -7.56
N SER A 74 -21.37 0.05 -6.50
CA SER A 74 -21.81 0.25 -5.11
C SER A 74 -21.51 1.64 -4.54
N LYS A 75 -20.46 2.34 -5.01
CA LYS A 75 -20.12 3.70 -4.56
C LYS A 75 -19.51 4.53 -5.68
N GLY A 76 -20.30 5.47 -6.21
CA GLY A 76 -19.84 6.51 -7.12
C GLY A 76 -18.65 7.30 -6.55
N SER A 77 -17.62 7.47 -7.40
CA SER A 77 -16.67 8.58 -7.44
C SER A 77 -16.27 9.22 -6.09
N ARG A 78 -15.09 8.85 -5.58
CA ARG A 78 -14.26 9.79 -4.81
C ARG A 78 -12.92 9.96 -5.49
N SER A 79 -12.89 10.86 -6.47
CA SER A 79 -11.67 11.47 -7.01
C SER A 79 -10.85 12.05 -5.85
N ALA A 80 -9.57 11.69 -5.80
CA ALA A 80 -8.61 12.22 -4.85
C ALA A 80 -8.22 13.65 -5.26
N GLU A 81 -9.00 14.63 -4.83
CA GLU A 81 -8.57 16.03 -4.77
C GLU A 81 -8.18 16.32 -3.31
N GLN A 82 -6.88 16.23 -2.99
CA GLN A 82 -6.38 16.79 -1.73
C GLN A 82 -5.41 17.93 -2.04
N SER A 83 -6.04 19.09 -2.18
CA SER A 83 -5.44 20.41 -2.07
C SER A 83 -4.57 20.52 -0.81
N GLY A 84 -3.32 20.93 -1.01
CA GLY A 84 -2.34 21.17 0.05
C GLY A 84 -1.45 22.34 -0.33
N LYS A 85 -2.04 23.46 -0.76
CA LYS A 85 -1.34 24.75 -0.86
C LYS A 85 -1.07 25.25 0.57
N ARG A 86 0.19 25.24 1.00
CA ARG A 86 0.66 26.11 2.08
C ARG A 86 1.67 27.07 1.47
N ASP A 87 1.21 28.30 1.29
CA ASP A 87 1.96 29.41 0.75
C ASP A 87 3.15 29.76 1.63
N VAL A 88 4.24 30.08 0.94
CA VAL A 88 5.49 30.66 1.43
C VAL A 88 5.26 32.14 1.72
N LEU A 89 5.51 32.59 2.96
CA LEU A 89 5.76 33.99 3.32
C LEU A 89 6.83 33.98 4.44
N ALA A 90 8.10 34.19 4.10
CA ALA A 90 8.80 35.49 4.05
C ALA A 90 9.50 35.82 5.39
N ASN A 91 10.83 35.86 5.34
CA ASN A 91 11.76 36.18 6.43
C ASN A 91 11.69 37.66 6.87
N GLY A 92 12.07 37.93 8.13
CA GLY A 92 12.51 39.26 8.61
C GLY A 92 12.55 39.41 10.15
N ASP A 93 13.75 39.39 10.74
CA ASP A 93 14.11 39.89 12.10
C ASP A 93 14.80 41.27 11.88
N PRO A 94 14.73 42.35 12.72
CA PRO A 94 15.14 42.38 14.14
C PRO A 94 14.49 43.42 15.12
N THR A 95 14.59 43.16 16.43
CA THR A 95 14.63 44.11 17.58
C THR A 95 13.39 44.92 18.07
N ALA A 96 13.35 45.12 19.41
CA ALA A 96 12.46 45.94 20.26
C ALA A 96 11.17 45.19 20.72
N THR A 97 10.83 45.01 22.00
CA THR A 97 10.98 45.85 23.20
C THR A 97 10.78 44.96 24.43
N TYR A 98 11.62 45.11 25.46
CA TYR A 98 11.46 44.46 26.76
C TYR A 98 10.19 44.97 27.45
N GLY A 99 9.36 44.03 27.91
CA GLY A 99 8.07 44.28 28.56
C GLY A 99 8.20 45.02 29.89
N GLY A 100 7.20 45.88 30.14
CA GLY A 100 6.95 46.48 31.44
C GLY A 100 6.06 45.59 32.32
N MET A 101 6.21 45.84 33.62
CA MET A 101 5.59 45.21 34.81
C MET A 101 6.34 44.01 35.37
#